data_AF-A0A178ZTF8-F1
#
_entry.id   AF-A0A178ZTF8-F1
#
_cell.length_a   1.000
_cell.length_b   1.000
_cell.length_c   1.000
_cell.angle_alpha   90.00
_cell.angle_beta   90.00
_cell.angle_gamma   90.00
#
_symmetry.space_group_name_H-M   'P 1'
#
loop_
_entity.id
_entity.type
_entity.pdbx_description
1 polymer ?
#
loop_
_entity_poly.entity_id
_entity_poly.type
_entity_poly.pdbx_seq_one_letter_code
_entity_poly.pdbx_strand_id
1 'polypeptide(L)'
;MPPRLKSGVFRPFVCPECQLRRRLYRDQPLVRRSSFSTSPRLQSKYLHLTNRSVIRLAGPDAALFLHNLIPAKILDIGGSTNPIYTAFLSAQGRILNDVFVYPPSPVGEHPGEEWFIEVDAESAGDLLKHLKKHKLRAKFTLERIDGQRMGVYYTWPPPASGSQGSVSSSSSTWGLGGQDPRPGMGVRWLLDRASSKPGALQRLEDSGSQPASLEEYTVHRMLNGVAEGQSEIIPGHALPQESNIDFFGGIDFFKGCYLGQELTIRTHHTGVVRKRILPCQLYDADEQPLPPADQELPEYKPGVDMPHPPPGSNICKLKAKGRGRSSGKWLAGVGNIGLALCRLEMMTDIQLTADRTNYDPAEQYKVQWEAGEGVEQQQLGVMLKPFVPQWLREGVEQSLRRKEKKVKPRREEEEDDEELE
;
A
#
# COMPACT_ATOMS: atom_id res chain seq x y z
N MET A 1 -58.86 29.46 26.69
CA MET A 1 -58.55 28.59 27.84
C MET A 1 -59.66 27.56 27.94
N PRO A 2 -59.39 26.24 28.13
CA PRO A 2 -58.62 25.68 29.26
C PRO A 2 -57.73 24.47 28.82
N PRO A 3 -57.26 23.58 29.72
CA PRO A 3 -56.13 23.77 30.63
C PRO A 3 -54.98 22.73 30.44
N ARG A 4 -53.79 23.05 30.96
CA ARG A 4 -52.64 22.14 31.08
C ARG A 4 -52.95 21.00 32.08
N LEU A 5 -52.79 19.75 31.64
CA LEU A 5 -52.80 18.57 32.50
C LEU A 5 -51.37 18.21 32.92
N LYS A 6 -51.17 18.06 34.24
CA LYS A 6 -49.91 17.67 34.90
C LYS A 6 -49.65 16.18 34.63
N SER A 7 -48.43 15.84 34.22
CA SER A 7 -47.97 14.45 34.07
C SER A 7 -47.86 13.77 35.44
N GLY A 8 -48.76 12.83 35.73
CA GLY A 8 -48.66 11.93 36.87
C GLY A 8 -47.53 10.92 36.68
N VAL A 9 -46.76 10.67 37.74
CA VAL A 9 -45.68 9.69 37.78
C VAL A 9 -46.26 8.28 37.74
N PHE A 10 -46.05 7.56 36.63
CA PHE A 10 -46.33 6.13 36.53
C PHE A 10 -45.33 5.36 37.41
N ARG A 11 -45.79 4.69 38.47
CA ARG A 11 -45.03 3.62 39.12
C ARG A 11 -45.48 2.30 38.51
N PRO A 12 -44.62 1.53 37.82
CA PRO A 12 -45.00 0.21 37.33
C PRO A 12 -45.23 -0.72 38.52
N PHE A 13 -46.39 -1.37 38.53
CA PHE A 13 -46.74 -2.42 39.49
C PHE A 13 -45.89 -3.66 39.19
N VAL A 14 -45.01 -4.04 40.13
CA VAL A 14 -44.20 -5.26 40.04
C VAL A 14 -44.89 -6.34 40.86
N CYS A 15 -45.16 -7.50 40.26
CA CYS A 15 -45.89 -8.55 40.96
C CYS A 15 -45.09 -9.13 42.15
N PRO A 16 -45.76 -9.70 43.17
CA PRO A 16 -45.12 -10.21 44.38
C PRO A 16 -44.06 -11.29 44.12
N GLU A 17 -44.25 -12.09 43.06
CA GLU A 17 -43.35 -13.19 42.68
C GLU A 17 -42.03 -12.68 42.06
N CYS A 18 -42.08 -11.55 41.36
CA CYS A 18 -40.88 -10.86 40.85
C CYS A 18 -40.08 -10.16 41.97
N GLN A 19 -40.73 -9.75 43.07
CA GLN A 19 -40.03 -9.23 44.26
C GLN A 19 -39.29 -10.32 45.04
N LEU A 20 -39.82 -11.55 45.09
CA LEU A 20 -39.20 -12.68 45.78
C LEU A 20 -37.95 -13.19 45.06
N ARG A 21 -37.94 -13.25 43.72
CA ARG A 21 -36.72 -13.60 42.94
C ARG A 21 -35.59 -12.59 43.07
N ARG A 22 -35.89 -11.31 43.33
CA ARG A 22 -34.85 -10.28 43.59
C ARG A 22 -34.17 -10.39 44.95
N ARG A 23 -34.79 -11.06 45.93
CA ARG A 23 -34.20 -11.25 47.27
C ARG A 23 -33.20 -12.40 47.33
N LEU A 24 -33.34 -13.42 46.47
CA LEU A 24 -32.48 -14.62 46.48
C LEU A 24 -31.11 -14.44 45.81
N TYR A 25 -30.82 -13.28 45.22
CA TYR A 25 -29.52 -12.96 44.61
C TYR A 25 -28.82 -11.76 45.27
N ARG A 26 -29.24 -11.34 46.47
CA ARG A 26 -28.71 -10.12 47.12
C ARG A 26 -27.73 -10.35 48.27
N ASP A 27 -27.26 -11.56 48.52
CA ASP A 27 -26.24 -11.80 49.55
C ASP A 27 -25.19 -12.82 49.10
N GLN A 28 -24.37 -12.43 48.11
CA GLN A 28 -22.99 -12.91 48.06
C GLN A 28 -22.06 -11.70 48.24
N PRO A 29 -21.10 -11.75 49.18
CA PRO A 29 -20.10 -10.71 49.27
C PRO A 29 -19.31 -10.72 47.96
N LEU A 30 -19.51 -9.68 47.14
CA LEU A 30 -18.63 -9.38 46.03
C LEU A 30 -17.27 -9.03 46.64
N VAL A 31 -16.43 -10.05 46.82
CA VAL A 31 -14.99 -9.86 46.86
C VAL A 31 -14.68 -9.10 45.58
N ARG A 32 -14.43 -7.78 45.70
CA ARG A 32 -13.79 -7.00 44.64
C ARG A 32 -12.38 -7.55 44.48
N ARG A 33 -12.26 -8.72 43.86
CA ARG A 33 -11.09 -9.01 43.05
C ARG A 33 -11.17 -7.98 41.95
N SER A 34 -10.38 -6.92 42.09
CA SER A 34 -9.89 -6.16 40.96
C SER A 34 -9.08 -7.12 40.10
N SER A 35 -9.76 -8.04 39.41
CA SER A 35 -9.25 -8.62 38.20
C SER A 35 -9.21 -7.45 37.23
N PHE A 36 -8.08 -6.77 37.19
CA PHE A 36 -7.66 -6.09 35.98
C PHE A 36 -7.72 -7.18 34.90
N SER A 37 -8.85 -7.25 34.18
CA SER A 37 -8.85 -7.85 32.87
C SER A 37 -7.99 -6.93 32.03
N THR A 38 -6.68 -7.15 32.08
CA THR A 38 -5.79 -6.81 30.98
C THR A 38 -6.17 -7.73 29.84
N SER A 39 -7.35 -7.47 29.26
CA SER A 39 -7.49 -7.67 27.83
C SER A 39 -6.29 -6.93 27.23
N PRO A 40 -5.38 -7.61 26.51
CA PRO A 40 -4.23 -6.91 25.94
C PRO A 40 -4.81 -5.76 25.13
N ARG A 41 -4.57 -4.52 25.59
CA ARG A 41 -4.86 -3.34 24.79
C ARG A 41 -4.14 -3.62 23.49
N LEU A 42 -4.88 -3.74 22.39
CA LEU A 42 -4.31 -3.96 21.09
C LEU A 42 -3.32 -2.81 20.84
N GLN A 43 -2.02 -3.11 20.96
CA GLN A 43 -0.99 -2.08 21.04
C GLN A 43 -0.78 -1.54 19.63
N SER A 44 -1.07 -0.26 19.43
CA SER A 44 -0.74 0.42 18.17
C SER A 44 0.78 0.52 18.06
N LYS A 45 1.31 0.40 16.84
CA LYS A 45 2.76 0.51 16.58
C LYS A 45 3.07 1.78 15.82
N TYR A 46 4.24 2.34 16.06
CA TYR A 46 4.77 3.47 15.30
C TYR A 46 6.24 3.23 14.93
N LEU A 47 6.70 3.82 13.82
CA LEU A 47 8.07 3.69 13.33
C LEU A 47 8.55 5.01 12.74
N HIS A 48 9.82 5.34 13.01
CA HIS A 48 10.56 6.33 12.24
C HIS A 48 11.24 5.64 11.06
N LEU A 49 10.87 6.01 9.83
CA LEU A 49 11.37 5.42 8.60
C LEU A 49 12.72 6.03 8.22
N THR A 50 13.79 5.50 8.81
CA THR A 50 15.17 5.99 8.61
C THR A 50 15.73 5.74 7.21
N ASN A 51 15.12 4.83 6.44
CA ASN A 51 15.45 4.55 5.05
C ASN A 51 14.76 5.50 4.05
N ARG A 52 14.01 6.49 4.53
CA ARG A 52 13.30 7.47 3.69
C ARG A 52 13.87 8.87 3.91
N SER A 53 13.86 9.70 2.87
CA SER A 53 14.35 11.08 2.90
C SER A 53 13.34 12.01 2.24
N VAL A 54 13.36 13.28 2.67
CA VAL A 54 12.38 14.29 2.25
C VAL A 54 13.04 15.36 1.39
N ILE A 55 12.41 15.71 0.29
CA ILE A 55 12.75 16.85 -0.58
C ILE A 55 11.60 17.86 -0.49
N ARG A 56 11.92 19.09 -0.08
CA ARG A 56 11.01 20.22 -0.05
C ARG A 56 11.00 20.97 -1.37
N LEU A 57 9.81 21.34 -1.82
CA LEU A 57 9.55 22.25 -2.92
C LEU A 57 8.71 23.40 -2.41
N ALA A 58 9.25 24.62 -2.44
CA ALA A 58 8.53 25.79 -1.92
C ALA A 58 8.51 26.95 -2.91
N GLY A 59 7.32 27.38 -3.29
CA GLY A 59 7.07 28.52 -4.16
C GLY A 59 5.91 28.29 -5.14
N PRO A 60 5.46 29.36 -5.82
CA PRO A 60 4.19 29.38 -6.57
C PRO A 60 4.13 28.37 -7.72
N ASP A 61 5.26 28.07 -8.37
CA ASP A 61 5.28 27.16 -9.54
C ASP A 61 5.45 25.67 -9.14
N ALA A 62 5.62 25.36 -7.84
CA ALA A 62 5.94 24.00 -7.38
C ALA A 62 4.86 22.97 -7.73
N ALA A 63 3.59 23.32 -7.53
CA ALA A 63 2.46 22.42 -7.79
C ALA A 63 2.36 22.03 -9.27
N LEU A 64 2.41 23.03 -10.17
CA LEU A 64 2.34 22.80 -11.61
C LEU A 64 3.56 22.05 -12.12
N PHE A 65 4.76 22.38 -11.62
CA PHE A 65 5.99 21.68 -11.95
C PHE A 65 5.90 20.18 -11.59
N LEU A 66 5.50 19.86 -10.35
CA LEU A 66 5.32 18.48 -9.91
C LEU A 66 4.26 17.76 -10.74
N HIS A 67 3.12 18.43 -10.99
CA HIS A 67 2.03 17.87 -11.75
C HIS A 67 2.48 17.44 -13.16
N ASN A 68 3.40 18.16 -13.79
CA ASN A 68 3.89 17.83 -15.12
C ASN A 68 5.01 16.76 -15.13
N LEU A 69 5.54 16.36 -13.97
CA LEU A 69 6.59 15.35 -13.87
C LEU A 69 6.11 13.99 -13.34
N ILE A 70 4.93 13.92 -12.74
CA ILE A 70 4.39 12.70 -12.14
C ILE A 70 3.08 12.24 -12.78
N PRO A 71 2.78 10.94 -12.82
CA PRO A 71 1.52 10.42 -13.35
C PRO A 71 0.29 10.72 -12.49
N ALA A 72 0.44 10.91 -11.17
CA ALA A 72 -0.69 11.21 -10.29
C ALA A 72 -1.25 12.63 -10.51
N LYS A 73 -2.56 12.79 -10.30
CA LYS A 73 -3.19 14.12 -10.23
C LYS A 73 -3.03 14.67 -8.81
N ILE A 74 -2.34 15.81 -8.72
CA ILE A 74 -2.09 16.52 -7.45
C ILE A 74 -2.73 17.92 -7.39
N LEU A 75 -3.32 18.38 -8.49
CA LEU A 75 -4.06 19.64 -8.55
C LEU A 75 -5.55 19.36 -8.26
N ASP A 76 -6.22 20.32 -7.63
CA ASP A 76 -7.65 20.25 -7.29
C ASP A 76 -8.04 19.05 -6.42
N ILE A 77 -7.18 18.66 -5.48
CA ILE A 77 -7.38 17.51 -4.59
C ILE A 77 -8.39 17.77 -3.44
N GLY A 78 -9.26 18.77 -3.59
CA GLY A 78 -10.35 19.05 -2.64
C GLY A 78 -9.89 19.39 -1.21
N GLY A 79 -8.68 19.93 -1.04
CA GLY A 79 -8.11 20.23 0.29
C GLY A 79 -7.65 18.99 1.08
N SER A 80 -7.54 17.83 0.44
CA SER A 80 -6.98 16.63 1.06
C SER A 80 -5.54 16.86 1.52
N THR A 81 -5.22 16.40 2.73
CA THR A 81 -3.86 16.38 3.28
C THR A 81 -3.20 15.01 3.20
N ASN A 82 -3.90 14.02 2.61
CA ASN A 82 -3.38 12.66 2.50
C ASN A 82 -2.17 12.61 1.56
N PRO A 83 -1.15 11.79 1.88
CA PRO A 83 -0.03 11.56 0.99
C PRO A 83 -0.49 10.86 -0.28
N ILE A 84 0.11 11.25 -1.41
CA ILE A 84 -0.19 10.71 -2.74
C ILE A 84 0.97 9.82 -3.15
N TYR A 85 0.75 8.52 -3.28
CA TYR A 85 1.76 7.59 -3.78
C TYR A 85 1.82 7.63 -5.30
N THR A 86 3.02 7.77 -5.86
CA THR A 86 3.24 7.87 -7.32
C THR A 86 4.69 7.52 -7.65
N ALA A 87 5.11 7.76 -8.89
CA ALA A 87 6.50 7.63 -9.30
C ALA A 87 6.97 8.78 -10.20
N PHE A 88 8.27 9.06 -10.18
CA PHE A 88 8.94 9.79 -11.25
C PHE A 88 9.33 8.82 -12.36
N LEU A 89 9.07 9.20 -13.61
CA LEU A 89 9.34 8.34 -14.76
C LEU A 89 10.49 8.88 -15.61
N SER A 90 11.16 7.97 -16.31
CA SER A 90 12.02 8.32 -17.43
C SER A 90 11.19 8.80 -18.62
N ALA A 91 11.83 9.43 -19.61
CA ALA A 91 11.17 9.79 -20.86
C ALA A 91 10.59 8.57 -21.61
N GLN A 92 11.09 7.36 -21.33
CA GLN A 92 10.57 6.11 -21.88
C GLN A 92 9.38 5.53 -21.07
N GLY A 93 8.95 6.20 -19.99
CA GLY A 93 7.85 5.76 -19.12
C GLY A 93 8.22 4.64 -18.14
N ARG A 94 9.51 4.53 -17.76
CA ARG A 94 10.01 3.57 -16.76
C ARG A 94 10.17 4.26 -15.42
N ILE A 95 9.90 3.56 -14.32
CA ILE A 95 10.04 4.15 -12.98
C ILE A 95 11.51 4.48 -12.72
N LEU A 96 11.77 5.71 -12.26
CA LEU A 96 13.07 6.12 -11.68
C LEU A 96 13.02 6.01 -10.16
N ASN A 97 11.96 6.56 -9.55
CA ASN A 97 11.76 6.57 -8.11
C ASN A 97 10.27 6.44 -7.81
N ASP A 98 9.92 5.56 -6.88
CA ASP A 98 8.63 5.60 -6.21
C ASP A 98 8.65 6.60 -5.05
N VAL A 99 7.57 7.36 -4.90
CA VAL A 99 7.53 8.50 -3.97
C VAL A 99 6.16 8.66 -3.34
N PHE A 100 6.15 9.28 -2.16
CA PHE A 100 4.97 9.94 -1.64
C PHE A 100 5.09 11.44 -1.85
N VAL A 101 4.03 12.06 -2.35
CA VAL A 101 3.89 13.51 -2.45
C VAL A 101 2.92 13.97 -1.39
N TYR A 102 3.39 14.84 -0.49
CA TYR A 102 2.60 15.44 0.55
C TYR A 102 2.13 16.83 0.08
N PRO A 103 0.81 17.04 -0.01
CA PRO A 103 0.26 18.33 -0.37
C PRO A 103 0.52 19.37 0.72
N PRO A 104 0.47 20.67 0.39
CA PRO A 104 0.68 21.73 1.36
C PRO A 104 -0.34 21.68 2.47
N SER A 105 0.09 22.04 3.69
CA SER A 105 -0.83 22.22 4.80
C SER A 105 -1.84 23.33 4.45
N PRO A 106 -3.15 23.09 4.62
CA PRO A 106 -4.16 24.13 4.46
C PRO A 106 -4.12 25.16 5.60
N VAL A 107 -3.31 24.93 6.64
CA VAL A 107 -3.19 25.77 7.85
C VAL A 107 -1.70 26.08 8.10
N GLY A 108 -1.32 27.36 8.21
CA GLY A 108 0.05 27.79 8.51
C GLY A 108 0.39 29.21 8.03
N GLU A 109 1.62 29.68 8.29
CA GLU A 109 2.13 31.01 7.89
C GLU A 109 2.36 31.15 6.37
N HIS A 110 2.58 30.01 5.68
CA HIS A 110 2.70 29.93 4.21
C HIS A 110 1.70 28.91 3.65
N PRO A 111 0.38 29.18 3.71
CA PRO A 111 -0.62 28.23 3.27
C PRO A 111 -0.51 28.01 1.75
N GLY A 112 -0.43 26.75 1.33
CA GLY A 112 -0.56 26.37 -0.08
C GLY A 112 0.72 26.38 -0.93
N GLU A 113 1.89 26.73 -0.40
CA GLU A 113 3.11 26.90 -1.23
C GLU A 113 4.20 25.84 -1.05
N GLU A 114 4.08 24.95 -0.06
CA GLU A 114 5.11 23.95 0.26
C GLU A 114 4.64 22.52 -0.02
N TRP A 115 5.36 21.83 -0.90
CA TRP A 115 5.17 20.41 -1.18
C TRP A 115 6.37 19.63 -0.67
N PHE A 116 6.12 18.41 -0.21
CA PHE A 116 7.19 17.51 0.20
C PHE A 116 7.13 16.23 -0.62
N ILE A 117 8.28 15.79 -1.11
CA ILE A 117 8.45 14.49 -1.73
C ILE A 117 9.22 13.63 -0.75
N GLU A 118 8.67 12.48 -0.44
CA GLU A 118 9.35 11.46 0.30
C GLU A 118 9.78 10.33 -0.64
N VAL A 119 11.06 10.01 -0.61
CA VAL A 119 11.74 9.07 -1.51
C VAL A 119 12.69 8.19 -0.70
N ASP A 120 13.13 7.09 -1.29
CA ASP A 120 14.22 6.29 -0.75
C ASP A 120 15.46 7.16 -0.44
N ALA A 121 16.04 6.97 0.75
CA ALA A 121 17.13 7.80 1.23
C ALA A 121 18.40 7.71 0.36
N GLU A 122 18.66 6.56 -0.26
CA GLU A 122 19.81 6.35 -1.14
C GLU A 122 19.60 7.05 -2.48
N SER A 123 18.35 7.09 -2.96
CA SER A 123 18.02 7.68 -4.27
C SER A 123 17.66 9.17 -4.22
N ALA A 124 17.51 9.75 -3.02
CA ALA A 124 17.12 11.15 -2.84
C ALA A 124 18.05 12.15 -3.54
N GLY A 125 19.36 11.88 -3.55
CA GLY A 125 20.34 12.72 -4.23
C GLY A 125 20.14 12.75 -5.75
N ASP A 126 19.85 11.59 -6.35
CA ASP A 126 19.65 11.46 -7.78
C ASP A 126 18.30 12.03 -8.22
N LEU A 127 17.25 11.83 -7.42
CA LEU A 127 15.98 12.49 -7.65
C LEU A 127 16.12 14.01 -7.56
N LEU A 128 16.86 14.56 -6.58
CA LEU A 128 17.10 16.00 -6.49
C LEU A 128 17.82 16.55 -7.73
N LYS A 129 18.83 15.82 -8.26
CA LYS A 129 19.49 16.18 -9.52
C LYS A 129 18.52 16.15 -10.69
N HIS A 130 17.67 15.13 -10.77
CA HIS A 130 16.63 15.01 -11.80
C HIS A 130 15.65 16.19 -11.75
N LEU A 131 15.14 16.55 -10.57
CA LEU A 131 14.25 17.70 -10.40
C LEU A 131 14.94 19.02 -10.80
N LYS A 132 16.19 19.24 -10.39
CA LYS A 132 16.97 20.43 -10.77
C LYS A 132 17.16 20.54 -12.28
N LYS A 133 17.42 19.42 -12.96
CA LYS A 133 17.56 19.38 -14.43
C LYS A 133 16.28 19.82 -15.16
N HIS A 134 15.10 19.50 -14.62
CA HIS A 134 13.82 19.83 -15.23
C HIS A 134 13.28 21.21 -14.79
N LYS A 135 13.86 21.82 -13.75
CA LYS A 135 13.47 23.15 -13.24
C LYS A 135 13.93 24.28 -14.16
N LEU A 136 13.20 24.51 -15.24
CA LEU A 136 13.48 25.58 -16.21
C LEU A 136 12.71 26.86 -15.84
N ARG A 137 13.42 27.85 -15.26
CA ARG A 137 12.87 29.17 -14.87
C ARG A 137 11.71 29.18 -13.86
N ALA A 138 11.20 28.02 -13.47
CA ALA A 138 10.12 27.89 -12.51
C ALA A 138 10.51 28.46 -11.14
N LYS A 139 9.62 29.29 -10.59
CA LYS A 139 9.77 30.07 -9.37
C LYS A 139 9.41 29.23 -8.14
N PHE A 140 10.37 28.43 -7.70
CA PHE A 140 10.34 27.73 -6.42
C PHE A 140 11.76 27.37 -5.99
N THR A 141 11.91 26.85 -4.77
CA THR A 141 13.17 26.36 -4.21
C THR A 141 13.13 24.83 -4.06
N LEU A 142 14.28 24.18 -4.19
CA LEU A 142 14.45 22.73 -4.03
C LEU A 142 15.50 22.46 -2.96
N GLU A 143 15.12 21.72 -1.93
CA GLU A 143 16.01 21.40 -0.81
C GLU A 143 15.79 19.95 -0.36
N ARG A 144 16.86 19.18 -0.21
CA ARG A 144 16.81 17.92 0.54
C ARG A 144 16.88 18.27 2.02
N ILE A 145 15.87 17.91 2.79
CA ILE A 145 15.81 18.23 4.22
C ILE A 145 16.67 17.23 5.00
N ASP A 146 17.40 17.74 6.00
CA ASP A 146 18.09 16.92 6.99
C ASP A 146 17.07 16.07 7.78
N GLY A 147 17.35 14.77 7.95
CA GLY A 147 16.52 13.87 8.74
C GLY A 147 16.42 14.25 10.23
N GLN A 148 17.36 15.05 10.74
CA GLN A 148 17.26 15.65 12.08
C GLN A 148 16.23 16.78 12.13
N ARG A 149 16.02 17.50 11.02
CA ARG A 149 15.02 18.58 10.93
C ARG A 149 13.64 18.01 10.65
N MET A 150 13.49 17.11 9.70
CA MET A 150 12.21 16.52 9.34
C MET A 150 12.31 15.01 9.17
N GLY A 151 11.52 14.28 9.97
CA GLY A 151 11.48 12.81 9.94
C GLY A 151 10.20 12.29 9.30
N VAL A 152 10.30 11.10 8.72
CA VAL A 152 9.20 10.37 8.09
C VAL A 152 8.73 9.29 9.05
N TYR A 153 7.45 9.27 9.36
CA TYR A 153 6.89 8.35 10.34
C TYR A 153 5.69 7.58 9.80
N TYR A 154 5.53 6.38 10.34
CA TYR A 154 4.46 5.45 10.00
C TYR A 154 3.80 4.93 11.27
N THR A 155 2.48 4.75 11.22
CA THR A 155 1.71 4.06 12.26
C THR A 155 0.85 3.01 11.62
N TRP A 156 0.82 1.80 12.19
CA TRP A 156 0.05 0.68 11.65
C TRP A 156 -1.44 0.96 11.68
N PRO A 157 -2.23 0.34 10.76
CA PRO A 157 -3.67 0.42 10.86
C PRO A 157 -4.13 -0.18 12.19
N PRO A 158 -5.22 0.34 12.80
CA PRO A 158 -5.77 -0.27 13.99
C PRO A 158 -6.18 -1.72 13.68
N PRO A 159 -5.96 -2.67 14.59
CA PRO A 159 -6.37 -4.05 14.41
C PRO A 159 -7.88 -4.11 14.17
N ALA A 160 -8.27 -4.85 13.13
CA ALA A 160 -9.60 -4.78 12.54
C ALA A 160 -10.72 -5.04 13.55
N SER A 161 -11.41 -3.97 13.98
CA SER A 161 -12.77 -4.06 14.48
C SER A 161 -13.74 -3.96 13.29
N GLY A 162 -13.76 -5.00 12.44
CA GLY A 162 -14.90 -5.39 11.58
C GLY A 162 -15.62 -4.33 10.73
N SER A 163 -15.04 -3.15 10.53
CA SER A 163 -15.68 -2.06 9.82
C SER A 163 -14.61 -1.36 9.01
N GLN A 164 -14.84 -1.23 7.70
CA GLN A 164 -14.18 -0.28 6.82
C GLN A 164 -14.60 1.15 7.21
N GLY A 165 -14.47 1.48 8.50
CA GLY A 165 -14.72 2.80 9.05
C GLY A 165 -13.47 3.62 8.85
N SER A 166 -13.61 4.69 8.05
CA SER A 166 -12.64 5.78 7.92
C SER A 166 -11.88 5.98 9.23
N VAL A 167 -10.56 5.77 9.21
CA VAL A 167 -9.69 6.18 10.31
C VAL A 167 -9.95 7.67 10.50
N SER A 168 -10.68 8.01 11.57
CA SER A 168 -11.12 9.35 11.88
C SER A 168 -9.91 10.25 12.04
N SER A 169 -9.53 10.95 10.98
CA SER A 169 -9.11 12.36 10.90
C SER A 169 -8.47 13.02 12.13
N SER A 170 -7.67 12.31 12.93
CA SER A 170 -6.80 12.91 13.93
C SER A 170 -5.40 13.20 13.38
N SER A 171 -5.20 13.05 12.05
CA SER A 171 -3.93 13.32 11.34
C SER A 171 -3.43 14.75 11.57
N SER A 172 -4.32 15.73 11.72
CA SER A 172 -3.98 17.13 11.98
C SER A 172 -3.29 17.39 13.34
N THR A 173 -3.12 16.36 14.17
CA THR A 173 -2.59 16.50 15.53
C THR A 173 -1.09 16.20 15.63
N TRP A 174 -0.50 15.52 14.64
CA TRP A 174 0.84 14.94 14.72
C TRP A 174 1.85 15.49 13.70
N GLY A 175 1.39 15.94 12.54
CA GLY A 175 2.27 16.46 11.48
C GLY A 175 1.54 16.55 10.13
N LEU A 176 2.29 16.80 9.07
CA LEU A 176 1.74 16.80 7.71
C LEU A 176 1.62 15.36 7.21
N GLY A 177 0.41 14.90 6.91
CA GLY A 177 0.21 13.55 6.37
C GLY A 177 -1.21 13.02 6.56
N GLY A 178 -1.36 11.71 6.44
CA GLY A 178 -2.66 11.08 6.41
C GLY A 178 -2.58 9.60 6.05
N GLN A 179 -3.71 9.06 5.64
CA GLN A 179 -3.83 7.65 5.30
C GLN A 179 -2.87 7.30 4.16
N ASP A 180 -2.08 6.23 4.32
CA ASP A 180 -1.30 5.67 3.23
C ASP A 180 -2.29 5.12 2.18
N PRO A 181 -2.22 5.59 0.91
CA PRO A 181 -3.14 5.18 -0.15
C PRO A 181 -2.97 3.72 -0.58
N ARG A 182 -1.91 3.03 -0.15
CA ARG A 182 -1.67 1.62 -0.52
C ARG A 182 -2.54 0.69 0.35
N PRO A 183 -3.17 -0.35 -0.21
CA PRO A 183 -4.08 -1.23 0.52
C PRO A 183 -3.44 -1.94 1.72
N GLY A 184 -4.19 -2.04 2.82
CA GLY A 184 -3.74 -2.73 4.03
C GLY A 184 -2.69 -1.96 4.84
N MET A 185 -2.30 -0.76 4.39
CA MET A 185 -1.35 0.11 5.07
C MET A 185 -2.03 1.06 6.05
N GLY A 186 -1.23 1.64 6.94
CA GLY A 186 -1.67 2.54 8.00
C GLY A 186 -1.59 4.02 7.61
N VAL A 187 -1.04 4.84 8.50
CA VAL A 187 -0.95 6.30 8.33
C VAL A 187 0.50 6.71 8.21
N ARG A 188 0.77 7.66 7.31
CA ARG A 188 2.10 8.19 7.02
C ARG A 188 2.11 9.69 7.26
N TRP A 189 3.13 10.19 7.96
CA TRP A 189 3.20 11.59 8.33
C TRP A 189 4.64 12.10 8.45
N LEU A 190 4.82 13.38 8.17
CA LEU A 190 6.06 14.12 8.29
C LEU A 190 6.03 14.92 9.60
N LEU A 191 7.12 14.81 10.36
CA LEU A 191 7.31 15.56 11.60
C LEU A 191 8.44 16.56 11.41
N ASP A 192 8.11 17.85 11.36
CA ASP A 192 9.11 18.91 11.45
C ASP A 192 9.53 19.08 12.92
N ARG A 193 10.75 18.73 13.29
CA ARG A 193 11.21 18.82 14.68
C ARG A 193 11.35 20.25 15.19
N ALA A 194 11.51 21.23 14.31
CA ALA A 194 11.63 22.64 14.67
C ALA A 194 10.25 23.28 14.92
N SER A 195 9.25 22.91 14.10
CA SER A 195 7.91 23.52 14.15
C SER A 195 6.85 22.67 14.85
N SER A 196 7.12 21.39 15.11
CA SER A 196 6.15 20.52 15.77
C SER A 196 6.02 20.84 17.25
N LYS A 197 4.79 20.73 17.76
CA LYS A 197 4.54 20.78 19.20
C LYS A 197 5.46 19.76 19.89
N PRO A 198 6.25 20.16 20.90
CA PRO A 198 7.06 19.22 21.66
C PRO A 198 6.18 18.07 22.15
N GLY A 199 6.65 16.83 21.95
CA GLY A 199 5.93 15.64 22.39
C GLY A 199 4.92 15.04 21.41
N ALA A 200 5.02 15.24 20.09
CA ALA A 200 4.22 14.42 19.15
C ALA A 200 4.51 12.91 19.31
N LEU A 201 5.79 12.53 19.41
CA LEU A 201 6.21 11.16 19.72
C LEU A 201 5.82 10.76 21.15
N GLN A 202 6.04 11.64 22.12
CA GLN A 202 5.62 11.41 23.52
C GLN A 202 4.12 11.11 23.61
N ARG A 203 3.27 11.82 22.87
CA ARG A 203 1.82 11.55 22.83
C ARG A 203 1.47 10.18 22.25
N LEU A 204 2.25 9.66 21.30
CA LEU A 204 2.08 8.29 20.81
C LEU A 204 2.45 7.28 21.90
N GLU A 205 3.56 7.51 22.59
CA GLU A 205 4.00 6.67 23.70
C GLU A 205 3.00 6.70 24.87
N ASP A 206 2.52 7.90 25.24
CA ASP A 206 1.50 8.12 26.27
C ASP A 206 0.16 7.47 25.90
N SER A 207 -0.15 7.37 24.59
CA SER A 207 -1.32 6.64 24.09
C SER A 207 -1.17 5.11 24.17
N GLY A 208 0.01 4.62 24.57
CA GLY A 208 0.35 3.21 24.66
C GLY A 208 0.88 2.61 23.35
N SER A 209 1.18 3.45 22.34
CA SER A 209 1.79 2.98 21.10
C SER A 209 3.24 2.58 21.32
N GLN A 210 3.67 1.47 20.71
CA GLN A 210 5.03 0.96 20.85
C GLN A 210 5.89 1.28 19.62
N PRO A 211 7.19 1.57 19.80
CA PRO A 211 8.11 1.68 18.67
C PRO A 211 8.26 0.30 18.00
N ALA A 212 8.29 0.30 16.67
CA ALA A 212 8.55 -0.87 15.85
C ALA A 212 9.91 -0.75 15.15
N SER A 213 10.42 -1.87 14.64
CA SER A 213 11.62 -1.92 13.81
C SER A 213 11.30 -1.72 12.33
N LEU A 214 12.34 -1.43 11.53
CA LEU A 214 12.23 -1.29 10.09
C LEU A 214 11.93 -2.65 9.41
N GLU A 215 12.41 -3.75 10.00
CA GLU A 215 12.11 -5.11 9.57
C GLU A 215 10.62 -5.42 9.73
N GLU A 216 10.00 -5.07 10.87
CA GLU A 216 8.57 -5.27 11.10
C GLU A 216 7.71 -4.53 10.06
N TYR A 217 8.15 -3.34 9.65
CA TYR A 217 7.51 -2.59 8.56
C TYR A 217 7.69 -3.25 7.20
N THR A 218 8.89 -3.73 6.89
CA THR A 218 9.16 -4.48 5.65
C THR A 218 8.33 -5.76 5.58
N VAL A 219 8.26 -6.54 6.66
CA VAL A 219 7.40 -7.72 6.75
C VAL A 219 5.94 -7.34 6.49
N HIS A 220 5.43 -6.30 7.17
CA HIS A 220 4.05 -5.85 6.99
C HIS A 220 3.74 -5.45 5.53
N ARG A 221 4.64 -4.72 4.86
CA ARG A 221 4.50 -4.39 3.45
C ARG A 221 4.50 -5.61 2.55
N MET A 222 5.46 -6.52 2.76
CA MET A 222 5.62 -7.72 1.94
C MET A 222 4.41 -8.65 2.09
N LEU A 223 3.86 -8.82 3.28
CA LEU A 223 2.63 -9.59 3.50
C LEU A 223 1.41 -8.98 2.75
N ASN A 224 1.37 -7.65 2.61
CA ASN A 224 0.33 -6.95 1.85
C ASN A 224 0.60 -6.88 0.34
N GLY A 225 1.74 -7.38 -0.14
CA GLY A 225 2.13 -7.29 -1.55
C GLY A 225 2.53 -5.89 -2.01
N VAL A 226 3.02 -5.06 -1.09
CA VAL A 226 3.35 -3.65 -1.34
C VAL A 226 4.86 -3.47 -1.51
N ALA A 227 5.29 -3.16 -2.73
CA ALA A 227 6.67 -2.79 -3.01
C ALA A 227 6.96 -1.34 -2.56
N GLU A 228 8.17 -1.09 -2.06
CA GLU A 228 8.66 0.26 -1.72
C GLU A 228 10.18 0.36 -1.94
N GLY A 229 10.62 1.46 -2.55
CA GLY A 229 12.05 1.74 -2.74
C GLY A 229 12.67 1.07 -3.96
N GLN A 230 13.92 1.44 -4.24
CA GLN A 230 14.60 1.13 -5.50
C GLN A 230 15.22 -0.27 -5.54
N SER A 231 15.36 -0.93 -4.39
CA SER A 231 15.72 -2.35 -4.30
C SER A 231 14.58 -3.26 -4.77
N GLU A 232 13.33 -2.86 -4.52
CA GLU A 232 12.12 -3.62 -4.88
C GLU A 232 11.54 -3.16 -6.23
N ILE A 233 11.68 -1.88 -6.57
CA ILE A 233 11.20 -1.27 -7.82
C ILE A 233 12.39 -0.81 -8.66
N ILE A 234 12.90 -1.72 -9.48
CA ILE A 234 14.16 -1.55 -10.23
C ILE A 234 14.11 -0.31 -11.16
N PRO A 235 14.95 0.72 -10.90
CA PRO A 235 14.99 1.94 -11.71
C PRO A 235 15.28 1.69 -13.18
N GLY A 236 14.62 2.44 -14.06
CA GLY A 236 14.79 2.36 -15.52
C GLY A 236 14.21 1.10 -16.17
N HIS A 237 13.80 0.10 -15.38
CA HIS A 237 13.25 -1.16 -15.87
C HIS A 237 11.77 -1.36 -15.52
N ALA A 238 11.40 -1.05 -14.27
CA ALA A 238 10.05 -1.26 -13.76
C ALA A 238 9.01 -0.38 -14.47
N LEU A 239 7.79 -0.91 -14.62
CA LEU A 239 6.64 -0.19 -15.18
C LEU A 239 5.64 0.15 -14.08
N PRO A 240 5.02 1.35 -14.10
CA PRO A 240 4.03 1.75 -13.09
C PRO A 240 2.94 0.72 -12.85
N GLN A 241 2.34 0.19 -13.93
CA GLN A 241 1.28 -0.81 -13.81
C GLN A 241 1.78 -2.20 -13.42
N GLU A 242 3.01 -2.57 -13.75
CA GLU A 242 3.59 -3.84 -13.27
C GLU A 242 3.93 -3.76 -11.78
N SER A 243 4.20 -2.55 -11.27
CA SER A 243 4.44 -2.25 -9.85
C SER A 243 3.17 -1.86 -9.07
N ASN A 244 1.97 -2.07 -9.63
CA ASN A 244 0.67 -1.80 -9.00
C ASN A 244 0.37 -0.33 -8.67
N ILE A 245 1.14 0.63 -9.18
CA ILE A 245 0.94 2.07 -8.92
C ILE A 245 -0.43 2.55 -9.42
N ASP A 246 -0.95 1.94 -10.48
CA ASP A 246 -2.30 2.19 -11.00
C ASP A 246 -3.41 1.82 -10.01
N PHE A 247 -3.19 0.78 -9.19
CA PHE A 247 -4.14 0.36 -8.16
C PHE A 247 -4.02 1.16 -6.87
N PHE A 248 -2.94 1.90 -6.68
CA PHE A 248 -2.72 2.77 -5.50
C PHE A 248 -3.13 4.22 -5.75
N GLY A 249 -3.83 4.49 -6.87
CA GLY A 249 -4.23 5.85 -7.26
C GLY A 249 -3.07 6.73 -7.75
N GLY A 250 -1.90 6.15 -8.02
CA GLY A 250 -0.70 6.90 -8.42
C GLY A 250 -0.63 7.26 -9.90
N ILE A 251 -1.68 6.98 -10.67
CA ILE A 251 -1.78 7.32 -12.09
C ILE A 251 -3.18 7.87 -12.36
N ASP A 252 -3.25 9.11 -12.85
CA ASP A 252 -4.47 9.64 -13.44
C ASP A 252 -4.36 9.51 -14.97
N PHE A 253 -5.28 8.77 -15.58
CA PHE A 253 -5.29 8.53 -17.03
C PHE A 253 -5.96 9.66 -17.82
N PHE A 254 -6.56 10.64 -17.15
CA PHE A 254 -7.33 11.74 -17.73
C PHE A 254 -6.73 13.13 -17.46
N LYS A 255 -5.64 13.22 -16.69
CA LYS A 255 -4.89 14.48 -16.51
C LYS A 255 -4.13 14.89 -17.77
N GLY A 256 -3.60 16.12 -17.75
CA GLY A 256 -2.73 16.66 -18.79
C GLY A 256 -1.39 15.93 -18.92
N CYS A 257 -0.57 16.39 -19.87
CA CYS A 257 0.70 15.75 -20.20
C CYS A 257 1.68 15.70 -19.01
N TYR A 258 2.37 14.57 -18.88
CA TYR A 258 3.46 14.40 -17.91
C TYR A 258 4.62 13.61 -18.53
N LEU A 259 5.81 13.71 -17.93
CA LEU A 259 7.01 13.01 -18.43
C LEU A 259 6.80 11.49 -18.48
N GLY A 260 7.03 10.88 -19.65
CA GLY A 260 6.96 9.42 -19.85
C GLY A 260 5.53 8.87 -19.96
N GLN A 261 4.54 9.73 -20.21
CA GLN A 261 3.12 9.36 -20.30
C GLN A 261 2.84 8.31 -21.40
N GLU A 262 3.53 8.36 -22.54
CA GLU A 262 3.19 7.61 -23.74
C GLU A 262 3.14 6.09 -23.50
N LEU A 263 4.14 5.55 -22.80
CA LEU A 263 4.18 4.12 -22.49
C LEU A 263 3.12 3.74 -21.45
N THR A 264 2.89 4.57 -20.44
CA THR A 264 1.86 4.33 -19.41
C THR A 264 0.47 4.32 -20.04
N ILE A 265 0.12 5.31 -20.84
CA ILE A 265 -1.18 5.41 -21.51
C ILE A 265 -1.34 4.28 -22.52
N ARG A 266 -0.34 4.01 -23.36
CA ARG A 266 -0.39 2.87 -24.29
C ARG A 266 -0.67 1.57 -23.55
N THR A 267 0.06 1.28 -22.48
CA THR A 267 -0.14 0.08 -21.67
C THR A 267 -1.56 -0.01 -21.10
N HIS A 268 -2.15 1.13 -20.70
CA HIS A 268 -3.54 1.18 -20.23
C HIS A 268 -4.56 0.87 -21.34
N HIS A 269 -4.37 1.41 -22.54
CA HIS A 269 -5.30 1.29 -23.66
C HIS A 269 -5.15 0.02 -24.51
N THR A 270 -3.91 -0.40 -24.81
CA THR A 270 -3.66 -1.44 -25.82
C THR A 270 -3.76 -2.87 -25.32
N GLY A 271 -3.83 -3.11 -24.01
CA GLY A 271 -3.86 -4.49 -23.54
C GLY A 271 -4.00 -4.66 -22.03
N VAL A 272 -4.02 -5.92 -21.61
CA VAL A 272 -4.09 -6.29 -20.20
C VAL A 272 -2.68 -6.36 -19.61
N VAL A 273 -2.53 -5.89 -18.38
CA VAL A 273 -1.27 -5.95 -17.63
C VAL A 273 -1.04 -7.38 -17.18
N ARG A 274 -0.16 -8.11 -17.87
CA ARG A 274 0.05 -9.56 -17.66
C ARG A 274 1.01 -9.90 -16.52
N LYS A 275 1.80 -8.93 -16.06
CA LYS A 275 2.77 -9.09 -14.99
C LYS A 275 2.49 -8.09 -13.88
N ARG A 276 2.47 -8.53 -12.63
CA ARG A 276 2.36 -7.66 -11.46
C ARG A 276 3.25 -8.15 -10.34
N ILE A 277 3.67 -7.24 -9.48
CA ILE A 277 4.35 -7.59 -8.22
C ILE A 277 3.34 -8.31 -7.32
N LEU A 278 3.72 -9.49 -6.85
CA LEU A 278 2.96 -10.32 -5.91
C LEU A 278 3.81 -10.67 -4.69
N PRO A 279 3.17 -10.78 -3.51
CA PRO A 279 3.80 -11.38 -2.36
C PRO A 279 4.04 -12.87 -2.57
N CYS A 280 5.17 -13.37 -2.07
CA CYS A 280 5.59 -14.75 -2.19
C CYS A 280 6.06 -15.29 -0.83
N GLN A 281 5.83 -16.57 -0.59
CA GLN A 281 6.44 -17.31 0.51
C GLN A 281 7.48 -18.27 -0.04
N LEU A 282 8.67 -18.24 0.54
CA LEU A 282 9.76 -19.16 0.32
C LEU A 282 9.62 -20.38 1.24
N TYR A 283 10.02 -21.53 0.73
CA TYR A 283 10.06 -22.79 1.48
C TYR A 283 11.12 -23.71 0.89
N ASP A 284 11.61 -24.67 1.67
CA ASP A 284 12.53 -25.68 1.16
C ASP A 284 11.78 -26.74 0.36
N ALA A 285 12.44 -27.33 -0.64
CA ALA A 285 11.84 -28.42 -1.44
C ALA A 285 11.46 -29.63 -0.58
N ASP A 286 12.18 -29.84 0.52
CA ASP A 286 12.01 -30.96 1.44
C ASP A 286 11.16 -30.60 2.68
N GLU A 287 10.73 -29.33 2.83
CA GLU A 287 9.92 -28.90 3.98
C GLU A 287 8.50 -29.49 3.88
N GLN A 288 8.11 -30.23 4.93
CA GLN A 288 6.71 -30.58 5.18
C GLN A 288 6.24 -29.95 6.49
N PRO A 289 5.02 -29.36 6.52
CA PRO A 289 4.07 -29.30 5.41
C PRO A 289 4.40 -28.19 4.40
N LEU A 290 4.14 -28.48 3.12
CA LEU A 290 4.09 -27.45 2.09
C LEU A 290 3.06 -26.37 2.48
N PRO A 291 3.23 -25.11 2.04
CA PRO A 291 2.22 -24.07 2.23
C PRO A 291 0.82 -24.58 1.81
N PRO A 292 -0.18 -24.60 2.72
CA PRO A 292 -1.48 -25.19 2.47
C PRO A 292 -2.11 -24.67 1.18
N ALA A 293 -2.80 -25.52 0.42
CA ALA A 293 -3.38 -25.13 -0.87
C ALA A 293 -4.42 -24.00 -0.72
N ASP A 294 -5.12 -23.97 0.40
CA ASP A 294 -6.14 -23.00 0.81
C ASP A 294 -5.58 -21.74 1.48
N GLN A 295 -4.25 -21.64 1.66
CA GLN A 295 -3.63 -20.45 2.21
C GLN A 295 -3.78 -19.25 1.25
N GLU A 296 -4.43 -18.18 1.71
CA GLU A 296 -4.73 -16.98 0.90
C GLU A 296 -3.61 -15.93 0.93
N LEU A 297 -2.84 -15.87 2.02
CA LEU A 297 -1.76 -14.89 2.24
C LEU A 297 -0.49 -15.60 2.68
N PRO A 298 0.71 -15.08 2.33
CA PRO A 298 1.96 -15.63 2.86
C PRO A 298 1.99 -15.56 4.39
N GLU A 299 2.68 -16.51 5.01
CA GLU A 299 2.91 -16.55 6.45
C GLU A 299 4.38 -16.23 6.74
N TYR A 300 4.63 -15.19 7.52
CA TYR A 300 5.97 -14.87 8.00
C TYR A 300 6.31 -15.75 9.22
N LYS A 301 7.42 -16.46 9.15
CA LYS A 301 7.96 -17.27 10.24
C LYS A 301 9.23 -16.59 10.80
N PRO A 302 9.13 -15.87 11.94
CA PRO A 302 10.29 -15.21 12.53
C PRO A 302 11.40 -16.22 12.87
N GLY A 303 12.65 -15.88 12.56
CA GLY A 303 13.82 -16.71 12.86
C GLY A 303 14.09 -17.84 11.86
N VAL A 304 13.26 -18.02 10.83
CA VAL A 304 13.58 -18.89 9.70
C VAL A 304 14.49 -18.11 8.74
N ASP A 305 15.74 -18.55 8.63
CA ASP A 305 16.69 -18.00 7.67
C ASP A 305 16.65 -18.83 6.37
N MET A 306 16.28 -18.18 5.27
CA MET A 306 16.17 -18.80 3.95
C MET A 306 17.17 -18.16 3.00
N PRO A 307 17.80 -18.93 2.10
CA PRO A 307 18.67 -18.36 1.08
C PRO A 307 17.84 -17.46 0.15
N HIS A 308 18.19 -16.18 0.09
CA HIS A 308 17.51 -15.22 -0.79
C HIS A 308 18.14 -15.20 -2.18
N PRO A 309 17.35 -15.38 -3.25
CA PRO A 309 17.85 -15.18 -4.60
C PRO A 309 18.29 -13.72 -4.82
N PRO A 310 19.30 -13.47 -5.66
CA PRO A 310 19.64 -12.12 -6.11
C PRO A 310 18.45 -11.44 -6.80
N PRO A 311 18.25 -10.12 -6.63
CA PRO A 311 17.23 -9.37 -7.35
C PRO A 311 17.29 -9.60 -8.87
N GLY A 312 16.14 -9.81 -9.50
CA GLY A 312 16.02 -10.08 -10.93
C GLY A 312 16.20 -11.55 -11.35
N SER A 313 16.51 -12.45 -10.41
CA SER A 313 16.62 -13.90 -10.66
C SER A 313 15.34 -14.47 -11.29
N ASN A 314 15.49 -15.35 -12.28
CA ASN A 314 14.35 -15.91 -13.00
C ASN A 314 13.63 -16.97 -12.17
N ILE A 315 12.31 -16.85 -12.12
CA ILE A 315 11.42 -17.86 -11.55
C ILE A 315 11.01 -18.83 -12.66
N CYS A 316 11.09 -20.13 -12.39
CA CYS A 316 10.79 -21.20 -13.33
C CYS A 316 9.84 -22.23 -12.72
N LYS A 317 9.03 -22.89 -13.55
CA LYS A 317 8.24 -24.07 -13.14
C LYS A 317 9.20 -25.21 -12.79
N LEU A 318 8.95 -25.92 -11.69
CA LEU A 318 9.79 -27.05 -11.24
C LEU A 318 9.88 -28.15 -12.32
N LYS A 319 8.74 -28.48 -12.93
CA LYS A 319 8.60 -29.51 -13.98
C LYS A 319 8.72 -28.95 -15.41
N ALA A 320 9.39 -27.81 -15.59
CA ALA A 320 9.56 -27.22 -16.93
C ALA A 320 10.30 -28.18 -17.86
N LYS A 321 9.72 -28.49 -19.02
CA LYS A 321 10.41 -29.23 -20.10
C LYS A 321 11.34 -28.27 -20.85
N GLY A 322 12.66 -28.40 -20.63
CA GLY A 322 13.69 -27.61 -21.31
C GLY A 322 13.85 -26.18 -20.76
N ARG A 323 14.54 -25.32 -21.54
CA ARG A 323 14.82 -23.91 -21.19
C ARG A 323 13.59 -23.03 -21.47
N GLY A 324 12.50 -23.33 -20.77
CA GLY A 324 11.21 -22.67 -20.93
C GLY A 324 11.22 -21.17 -20.59
N ARG A 325 10.16 -20.47 -20.99
CA ARG A 325 9.97 -19.04 -20.70
C ARG A 325 9.78 -18.84 -19.18
N SER A 326 10.67 -18.07 -18.55
CA SER A 326 10.58 -17.74 -17.10
C SER A 326 9.20 -17.23 -16.70
N SER A 327 8.63 -17.75 -15.61
CA SER A 327 7.30 -17.40 -15.10
C SER A 327 7.24 -16.04 -14.42
N GLY A 328 8.36 -15.54 -13.91
CA GLY A 328 8.46 -14.29 -13.18
C GLY A 328 9.90 -13.95 -12.80
N LYS A 329 10.10 -12.85 -12.08
CA LYS A 329 11.41 -12.47 -11.53
C LYS A 329 11.31 -12.19 -10.05
N TRP A 330 12.25 -12.74 -9.29
CA TRP A 330 12.41 -12.40 -7.88
C TRP A 330 12.85 -10.93 -7.73
N LEU A 331 12.40 -10.24 -6.69
CA LEU A 331 12.76 -8.85 -6.41
C LEU A 331 13.58 -8.75 -5.12
N ALA A 332 12.95 -8.99 -3.98
CA ALA A 332 13.58 -8.92 -2.66
C ALA A 332 12.76 -9.72 -1.63
N GLY A 333 13.35 -10.04 -0.48
CA GLY A 333 12.66 -10.76 0.60
C GLY A 333 13.26 -10.52 1.98
N VAL A 334 12.57 -11.02 3.00
CA VAL A 334 12.97 -11.03 4.41
C VAL A 334 12.50 -12.34 5.04
N GLY A 335 13.40 -13.04 5.75
CA GLY A 335 13.14 -14.39 6.24
C GLY A 335 12.58 -15.30 5.16
N ASN A 336 11.40 -15.88 5.38
CA ASN A 336 10.74 -16.79 4.45
C ASN A 336 9.70 -16.12 3.52
N ILE A 337 9.66 -14.78 3.40
CA ILE A 337 8.73 -14.08 2.52
C ILE A 337 9.44 -13.09 1.59
N GLY A 338 8.75 -12.64 0.55
CA GLY A 338 9.26 -11.57 -0.31
C GLY A 338 8.31 -11.16 -1.42
N LEU A 339 8.84 -10.42 -2.39
CA LEU A 339 8.10 -9.92 -3.54
C LEU A 339 8.71 -10.46 -4.84
N ALA A 340 7.85 -10.75 -5.80
CA ALA A 340 8.26 -11.13 -7.14
C ALA A 340 7.37 -10.50 -8.21
N LEU A 341 7.95 -10.17 -9.35
CA LEU A 341 7.22 -9.79 -10.55
C LEU A 341 6.72 -11.06 -11.25
N CYS A 342 5.46 -11.39 -11.04
CA CYS A 342 4.85 -12.65 -11.49
C CYS A 342 4.00 -12.45 -12.74
N ARG A 343 3.98 -13.44 -13.64
CA ARG A 343 2.96 -13.51 -14.70
C ARG A 343 1.67 -14.09 -14.14
N LEU A 344 0.60 -13.31 -14.18
CA LEU A 344 -0.66 -13.63 -13.52
C LEU A 344 -1.26 -14.95 -14.03
N GLU A 345 -1.51 -15.07 -15.33
CA GLU A 345 -2.13 -16.29 -15.92
C GLU A 345 -1.23 -17.54 -15.93
N MET A 346 0.05 -17.40 -15.57
CA MET A 346 0.96 -18.54 -15.41
C MET A 346 1.04 -18.99 -13.97
N MET A 347 1.14 -18.04 -13.03
CA MET A 347 1.49 -18.31 -11.63
C MET A 347 0.30 -18.26 -10.68
N THR A 348 -0.85 -17.80 -11.14
CA THR A 348 -2.05 -17.58 -10.33
C THR A 348 -3.32 -17.95 -11.10
N ASP A 349 -4.42 -18.03 -10.38
CA ASP A 349 -5.76 -18.30 -10.90
C ASP A 349 -6.39 -17.09 -11.62
N ILE A 350 -5.74 -15.92 -11.62
CA ILE A 350 -6.24 -14.73 -12.32
C ILE A 350 -6.33 -15.01 -13.83
N GLN A 351 -7.53 -14.78 -14.38
CA GLN A 351 -7.80 -14.81 -15.81
C GLN A 351 -7.81 -13.38 -16.36
N LEU A 352 -6.96 -13.10 -17.36
CA LEU A 352 -6.88 -11.79 -18.00
C LEU A 352 -7.51 -11.79 -19.39
N THR A 353 -7.53 -12.95 -20.03
CA THR A 353 -8.07 -13.19 -21.37
C THR A 353 -9.10 -14.32 -21.33
N ALA A 354 -9.95 -14.41 -22.36
CA ALA A 354 -10.95 -15.46 -22.47
C ALA A 354 -10.35 -16.85 -22.79
N ASP A 355 -9.07 -16.90 -23.15
CA ASP A 355 -8.36 -18.14 -23.43
C ASP A 355 -8.13 -18.94 -22.13
N ARG A 356 -8.00 -20.26 -22.25
CA ARG A 356 -7.64 -21.12 -21.10
C ARG A 356 -6.32 -20.65 -20.48
N THR A 357 -6.34 -20.46 -19.16
CA THR A 357 -5.13 -20.12 -18.41
C THR A 357 -4.10 -21.26 -18.50
N ASN A 358 -2.82 -20.91 -18.41
CA ASN A 358 -1.73 -21.89 -18.29
C ASN A 358 -1.39 -22.18 -16.82
N TYR A 359 -2.32 -21.87 -15.91
CA TYR A 359 -2.18 -22.05 -14.48
C TYR A 359 -2.67 -23.45 -14.10
N ASP A 360 -1.83 -24.17 -13.36
CA ASP A 360 -2.15 -25.44 -12.75
C ASP A 360 -1.81 -25.34 -11.25
N PRO A 361 -2.78 -25.55 -10.33
CA PRO A 361 -2.55 -25.45 -8.89
C PRO A 361 -1.54 -26.49 -8.36
N ALA A 362 -1.27 -27.56 -9.11
CA ALA A 362 -0.25 -28.55 -8.75
C ALA A 362 1.17 -28.13 -9.20
N GLU A 363 1.30 -27.05 -9.97
CA GLU A 363 2.61 -26.53 -10.38
C GLU A 363 3.31 -25.82 -9.23
N GLN A 364 4.59 -26.15 -9.06
CA GLN A 364 5.48 -25.52 -8.12
C GLN A 364 6.53 -24.69 -8.85
N TYR A 365 7.02 -23.66 -8.17
CA TYR A 365 7.99 -22.71 -8.73
C TYR A 365 9.27 -22.73 -7.93
N LYS A 366 10.39 -22.58 -8.64
CA LYS A 366 11.72 -22.48 -8.04
C LYS A 366 12.49 -21.29 -8.61
N VAL A 367 13.38 -20.76 -7.79
CA VAL A 367 14.48 -19.88 -8.23
C VAL A 367 15.78 -20.65 -8.06
N GLN A 368 16.67 -20.55 -9.04
CA GLN A 368 18.02 -21.10 -8.95
C GLN A 368 19.02 -20.01 -9.34
N TRP A 369 20.12 -19.94 -8.59
CA TRP A 369 21.19 -18.97 -8.83
C TRP A 369 22.53 -19.58 -8.40
N GLU A 370 23.61 -18.93 -8.81
CA GLU A 370 24.97 -19.30 -8.44
C GLU A 370 25.42 -18.43 -7.27
N ALA A 371 25.98 -19.07 -6.24
CA ALA A 371 26.59 -18.39 -5.10
C ALA A 371 28.12 -18.60 -5.10
N GLY A 372 28.86 -17.52 -4.85
CA GLY A 372 30.33 -17.49 -4.77
C GLY A 372 30.99 -16.66 -5.87
N GLU A 373 32.03 -15.89 -5.51
CA GLU A 373 32.97 -15.27 -6.45
C GLU A 373 34.20 -16.17 -6.57
N GLY A 374 34.32 -16.96 -7.65
CA GLY A 374 35.47 -17.86 -7.84
C GLY A 374 35.19 -19.08 -8.73
N VAL A 375 36.12 -20.04 -8.70
CA VAL A 375 36.13 -21.26 -9.54
C VAL A 375 35.16 -22.35 -9.04
N GLU A 376 34.75 -22.30 -7.77
CA GLU A 376 33.78 -23.22 -7.17
C GLU A 376 32.42 -22.53 -7.01
N GLN A 377 31.62 -22.51 -8.07
CA GLN A 377 30.26 -21.99 -8.05
C GLN A 377 29.30 -23.02 -7.43
N GLN A 378 28.74 -22.73 -6.26
CA GLN A 378 27.69 -23.57 -5.68
C GLN A 378 26.33 -23.14 -6.23
N GLN A 379 25.59 -24.08 -6.81
CA GLN A 379 24.23 -23.82 -7.28
C GLN A 379 23.25 -23.88 -6.11
N LEU A 380 22.65 -22.74 -5.77
CA LEU A 380 21.60 -22.64 -4.76
C LEU A 380 20.23 -22.61 -5.42
N GLY A 381 19.20 -22.98 -4.66
CA GLY A 381 17.83 -22.85 -5.10
C GLY A 381 16.86 -22.86 -3.94
N VAL A 382 15.71 -22.22 -4.16
CA VAL A 382 14.61 -22.15 -3.19
C VAL A 382 13.28 -22.31 -3.90
N MET A 383 12.31 -22.93 -3.25
CA MET A 383 10.95 -23.01 -3.75
C MET A 383 10.18 -21.74 -3.36
N LEU A 384 9.18 -21.39 -4.16
CA LEU A 384 8.34 -20.24 -3.86
C LEU A 384 6.88 -20.47 -4.27
N LYS A 385 5.98 -19.89 -3.48
CA LYS A 385 4.54 -19.82 -3.78
C LYS A 385 4.12 -18.36 -3.83
N PRO A 386 3.57 -17.87 -4.96
CA PRO A 386 2.99 -16.53 -5.03
C PRO A 386 1.58 -16.51 -4.46
N PHE A 387 1.17 -15.37 -3.92
CA PHE A 387 -0.17 -15.13 -3.41
C PHE A 387 -0.78 -13.91 -4.09
N VAL A 388 -2.10 -13.89 -4.22
CA VAL A 388 -2.85 -12.79 -4.83
C VAL A 388 -3.62 -12.08 -3.73
N PRO A 389 -3.18 -10.90 -3.26
CA PRO A 389 -3.96 -10.12 -2.33
C PRO A 389 -5.35 -9.78 -2.89
N GLN A 390 -6.35 -9.75 -2.02
CA GLN A 390 -7.74 -9.47 -2.39
C GLN A 390 -7.89 -8.16 -3.15
N TRP A 391 -7.20 -7.10 -2.71
CA TRP A 391 -7.22 -5.79 -3.38
C TRP A 391 -6.70 -5.84 -4.83
N LEU A 392 -5.75 -6.74 -5.11
CA LEU A 392 -5.19 -6.88 -6.46
C LEU A 392 -6.18 -7.62 -7.35
N ARG A 393 -6.83 -8.66 -6.84
CA ARG A 393 -7.89 -9.40 -7.55
C ARG A 393 -9.02 -8.45 -7.95
N GLU A 394 -9.52 -7.67 -6.99
CA GLU A 394 -10.56 -6.67 -7.22
C GLU A 394 -10.11 -5.59 -8.22
N GLY A 395 -8.88 -5.10 -8.09
CA GLY A 395 -8.31 -4.11 -9.03
C GLY A 395 -8.23 -4.64 -10.46
N VAL A 396 -7.79 -5.89 -10.65
CA VAL A 396 -7.74 -6.55 -11.96
C VAL A 396 -9.15 -6.70 -12.53
N GLU A 397 -10.09 -7.21 -11.75
CA GLU A 397 -11.48 -7.42 -12.19
C GLU A 397 -12.14 -6.09 -12.59
N GLN A 398 -11.98 -5.03 -11.79
CA GLN A 398 -12.50 -3.70 -12.12
C GLN A 398 -11.85 -3.15 -13.41
N SER A 399 -10.56 -3.37 -13.60
CA SER A 399 -9.84 -2.96 -14.82
C SER A 399 -10.40 -3.65 -16.07
N LEU A 400 -10.67 -4.96 -15.98
CA LEU A 400 -11.27 -5.74 -17.06
C LEU A 400 -12.70 -5.27 -17.36
N ARG A 401 -13.55 -5.13 -16.34
CA ARG A 401 -14.94 -4.62 -16.48
C ARG A 401 -14.98 -3.24 -17.15
N ARG A 402 -14.04 -2.34 -16.80
CA ARG A 402 -13.93 -1.01 -17.44
C ARG A 402 -13.59 -1.10 -18.93
N LYS A 403 -12.79 -2.10 -19.33
CA LYS A 403 -12.43 -2.33 -20.74
C LYS A 403 -13.60 -2.92 -21.53
N GLU A 404 -14.31 -3.88 -20.97
CA GLU A 404 -15.51 -4.46 -21.61
C GLU A 404 -16.59 -3.39 -21.87
N LYS A 405 -16.84 -2.50 -20.89
CA LYS A 405 -17.77 -1.37 -21.07
C LYS A 405 -17.37 -0.42 -22.20
N LYS A 406 -16.07 -0.26 -22.49
CA LYS A 406 -15.61 0.57 -23.62
C LYS A 406 -15.77 -0.12 -24.98
N VAL A 407 -15.79 -1.46 -25.01
CA VAL A 407 -15.90 -2.26 -26.24
C VAL A 407 -17.36 -2.44 -26.67
N LYS A 408 -18.34 -2.29 -25.78
CA LYS A 408 -19.78 -2.22 -26.13
C LYS A 408 -20.23 -0.76 -26.32
N PRO A 409 -20.18 -0.17 -27.53
CA PRO A 409 -20.92 1.06 -27.80
C PRO A 409 -22.42 0.75 -28.00
N ARG A 410 -23.27 1.71 -27.60
CA ARG A 410 -24.72 1.81 -27.86
C ARG A 410 -25.15 1.14 -29.17
N ARG A 411 -25.77 -0.03 -29.08
CA ARG A 411 -26.80 -0.49 -30.00
C ARG A 411 -28.07 -0.57 -29.15
N GLU A 412 -29.22 -0.17 -29.68
CA GLU A 412 -30.53 -0.04 -29.00
C GLU A 412 -30.89 1.38 -28.52
N GLU A 413 -30.86 2.41 -29.40
CA GLU A 413 -31.71 3.62 -29.25
C GLU A 413 -32.13 4.23 -30.63
N GLU A 414 -32.08 3.47 -31.75
CA GLU A 414 -32.44 4.00 -33.10
C GLU A 414 -33.41 3.12 -33.91
N GLU A 415 -34.14 2.19 -33.29
CA GLU A 415 -35.22 1.44 -33.97
C GLU A 415 -36.49 1.52 -33.13
N ASP A 416 -37.21 2.65 -33.18
CA ASP A 416 -38.61 2.75 -32.68
C ASP A 416 -39.38 3.99 -33.25
N ASP A 417 -38.91 4.62 -34.33
CA ASP A 417 -39.58 5.78 -34.96
C ASP A 417 -40.09 5.50 -36.40
N GLU A 418 -40.26 4.23 -36.78
CA GLU A 418 -40.93 3.84 -38.04
C GLU A 418 -42.01 2.78 -37.77
N GLU A 419 -43.14 3.16 -37.16
CA GLU A 419 -44.44 2.49 -37.39
C GLU A 419 -45.59 3.26 -36.70
N LEU A 420 -45.96 4.42 -37.24
CA LEU A 420 -47.31 4.99 -37.09
C LEU A 420 -47.68 5.75 -38.38
N GLU A 421 -48.10 4.99 -39.40
CA GLU A 421 -49.05 5.45 -40.42
C GLU A 421 -50.49 5.16 -40.00
#